data_AF-A0A317GV83-F1
#
_entry.id   AF-A0A317GV83-F1
#
_cell.length_a   1.000
_cell.length_b   1.000
_cell.length_c   1.000
_cell.angle_alpha   90.00
_cell.angle_beta   90.00
_cell.angle_gamma   90.00
#
_symmetry.space_group_name_H-M   'P 1'
#
loop_
_entity.id
_entity.type
_entity.pdbx_description
1 polymer ?
#
loop_
_entity_poly.entity_id
_entity_poly.type
_entity_poly.pdbx_seq_one_letter_code
_entity_poly.pdbx_strand_id
1 'polypeptide(L)'
;MRELITTLLLWINAHGFPSCVGIPEVALVQSEQTHGYVAWYQAGVINLSERFDYDRLFPDGSDNRNKLARSALLHEITHYCQEQRDGARRVTERMWLEREDEAYRLQTVYLREHGSSTVLVWRKDQEG
;
A
#
# COMPACT_ATOMS: atom_id res chain seq x y z
N MET A 1 -14.56 1.59 -3.43
CA MET A 1 -13.29 0.85 -3.46
C MET A 1 -12.57 0.95 -4.81
N ARG A 2 -13.15 0.46 -5.91
CA ARG A 2 -12.53 0.51 -7.25
C ARG A 2 -12.06 1.91 -7.67
N GLU A 3 -12.89 2.92 -7.47
CA GLU A 3 -12.56 4.32 -7.78
C GLU A 3 -11.33 4.80 -7.01
N LEU A 4 -11.28 4.55 -5.70
CA LEU A 4 -10.12 4.90 -4.87
C LEU A 4 -8.85 4.18 -5.35
N ILE A 5 -8.91 2.88 -5.64
CA ILE A 5 -7.75 2.15 -6.15
C ILE A 5 -7.29 2.77 -7.47
N THR A 6 -8.22 3.17 -8.32
CA THR A 6 -7.91 3.83 -9.60
C THR A 6 -7.21 5.18 -9.38
N THR A 7 -7.70 6.01 -8.45
CA THR A 7 -7.05 7.31 -8.17
C THR A 7 -5.66 7.13 -7.56
N LEU A 8 -5.48 6.15 -6.68
CA LEU A 8 -4.16 5.82 -6.12
C LEU A 8 -3.21 5.27 -7.17
N LEU A 9 -3.66 4.39 -8.08
CA LEU A 9 -2.86 3.91 -9.20
C LEU A 9 -2.44 5.04 -10.14
N LEU A 10 -3.35 5.97 -10.48
CA LEU A 10 -3.00 7.14 -11.28
C LEU A 10 -1.93 7.99 -10.61
N TRP A 11 -2.03 8.19 -9.29
CA TRP A 11 -1.02 8.89 -8.52
C TRP A 11 0.32 8.14 -8.53
N ILE A 12 0.32 6.82 -8.29
CA ILE A 12 1.53 5.98 -8.31
C ILE A 12 2.22 6.01 -9.68
N ASN A 13 1.44 5.96 -10.76
CA ASN A 13 1.97 6.02 -12.13
C ASN A 13 2.67 7.36 -12.41
N ALA A 14 2.18 8.45 -11.84
CA ALA A 14 2.81 9.76 -11.93
C ALA A 14 4.10 9.90 -11.08
N HIS A 15 4.33 9.00 -10.11
CA HIS A 15 5.40 9.14 -9.11
C HIS A 15 6.46 8.02 -9.10
N GLY A 16 6.38 7.04 -10.01
CA GLY A 16 7.44 6.02 -10.12
C GLY A 16 7.11 4.78 -10.93
N PHE A 17 5.84 4.53 -11.27
CA PHE A 17 5.43 3.31 -11.95
C PHE A 17 4.58 3.58 -13.21
N PRO A 18 5.11 4.27 -14.24
CA PRO A 18 4.32 4.76 -15.38
C PRO A 18 3.62 3.64 -16.20
N SER A 19 3.99 2.38 -15.99
CA SER A 19 3.45 1.22 -16.71
C SER A 19 2.64 0.27 -15.82
N CYS A 20 2.33 0.62 -14.58
CA CYS A 20 1.47 -0.21 -13.74
C CYS A 20 0.02 -0.13 -14.23
N VAL A 21 -0.53 -1.28 -14.63
CA VAL A 21 -1.86 -1.39 -15.22
C VAL A 21 -2.72 -2.40 -14.45
N GLY A 22 -4.02 -2.43 -14.75
CA GLY A 22 -4.98 -3.28 -14.05
C GLY A 22 -5.35 -2.74 -12.67
N ILE A 23 -6.20 -3.48 -11.96
CA ILE A 23 -6.69 -3.14 -10.62
C ILE A 23 -6.48 -4.38 -9.76
N PRO A 24 -5.70 -4.31 -8.65
CA PRO A 24 -5.55 -5.45 -7.77
C PRO A 24 -6.89 -5.85 -7.17
N GLU A 25 -7.06 -7.16 -6.96
CA GLU A 25 -8.21 -7.65 -6.20
C GLU A 25 -8.07 -7.23 -4.74
N VAL A 26 -9.20 -6.96 -4.10
CA VAL A 26 -9.25 -6.58 -2.68
C VAL A 26 -10.13 -7.57 -1.94
N ALA A 27 -9.55 -8.20 -0.92
CA ALA A 27 -10.23 -9.15 -0.05
C ALA A 27 -10.27 -8.64 1.39
N LEU A 28 -11.47 -8.67 1.99
CA LEU A 28 -11.64 -8.47 3.42
C LEU A 28 -11.42 -9.81 4.12
N VAL A 29 -10.50 -9.85 5.07
CA VAL A 29 -10.12 -11.08 5.76
C VAL A 29 -10.45 -10.97 7.25
N GLN A 30 -11.25 -11.93 7.72
CA GLN A 30 -11.60 -12.07 9.13
C GLN A 30 -10.53 -12.89 9.86
N SER A 31 -10.25 -12.51 11.11
CA SER A 31 -9.56 -13.28 12.17
C SER A 31 -8.07 -13.04 12.49
N GLU A 32 -7.72 -13.64 13.64
CA GLU A 32 -6.55 -13.57 14.52
C GLU A 32 -5.18 -13.93 13.90
N GLN A 33 -5.11 -14.17 12.58
CA GLN A 33 -3.90 -14.62 11.87
C GLN A 33 -3.11 -13.50 11.18
N THR A 34 -3.52 -12.24 11.33
CA THR A 34 -3.02 -11.10 10.52
C THR A 34 -1.58 -10.69 10.79
N HIS A 35 -0.82 -11.42 11.62
CA HIS A 35 0.52 -11.03 12.10
C HIS A 35 0.62 -9.56 12.57
N GLY A 36 -0.51 -8.93 12.92
CA GLY A 36 -0.58 -7.52 13.31
C GLY A 36 -0.75 -6.50 12.15
N TYR A 37 -0.75 -6.92 10.89
CA TYR A 37 -0.90 -6.01 9.74
C TYR A 37 -2.34 -5.51 9.56
N VAL A 38 -2.47 -4.25 9.14
CA VAL A 38 -3.76 -3.63 8.79
C VAL A 38 -4.15 -3.88 7.32
N ALA A 39 -3.15 -4.01 6.45
CA ALA A 39 -3.26 -4.35 5.05
C ALA A 39 -1.97 -5.09 4.64
N TRP A 40 -2.05 -5.99 3.65
CA TRP A 40 -0.87 -6.62 3.04
C TRP A 40 -1.17 -7.12 1.62
N TYR A 41 -0.19 -7.03 0.74
CA TYR A 41 -0.25 -7.57 -0.61
C TYR A 41 0.28 -9.01 -0.70
N GLN A 42 -0.44 -9.87 -1.40
CA GLN A 42 -0.01 -11.24 -1.69
C GLN A 42 -0.57 -11.71 -3.04
N ALA A 43 0.34 -11.96 -4.00
CA ALA A 43 0.04 -12.62 -5.28
C ALA A 43 -1.18 -12.03 -6.02
N GLY A 44 -1.17 -10.72 -6.25
CA GLY A 44 -2.25 -10.01 -6.94
C GLY A 44 -3.43 -9.57 -6.08
N VAL A 45 -3.50 -10.01 -4.82
CA VAL A 45 -4.58 -9.67 -3.88
C VAL A 45 -4.05 -8.76 -2.78
N ILE A 46 -4.75 -7.64 -2.55
CA ILE A 46 -4.58 -6.82 -1.37
C ILE A 46 -5.55 -7.31 -0.30
N ASN A 47 -5.00 -7.83 0.78
CA ASN A 47 -5.72 -8.39 1.91
C ASN A 47 -5.83 -7.37 3.03
N LEU A 48 -7.03 -7.27 3.57
CA LEU A 48 -7.44 -6.15 4.37
C LEU A 48 -8.07 -6.64 5.68
N SER A 49 -7.44 -6.33 6.81
CA SER A 49 -7.93 -6.81 8.10
C SER A 49 -9.10 -5.97 8.61
N GLU A 50 -9.85 -6.53 9.55
CA GLU A 50 -10.97 -5.84 10.23
C GLU A 50 -10.58 -4.55 10.96
N ARG A 51 -9.27 -4.36 11.24
CA ARG A 51 -8.74 -3.15 11.88
C ARG A 51 -8.64 -1.97 10.91
N PHE A 52 -8.66 -2.23 9.62
CA PHE A 52 -8.58 -1.19 8.62
C PHE A 52 -9.96 -0.53 8.43
N ASP A 53 -9.99 0.80 8.50
CA ASP A 53 -11.22 1.59 8.47
C ASP A 53 -11.79 1.72 7.05
N TYR A 54 -12.47 0.67 6.56
CA TYR A 54 -13.06 0.63 5.22
C TYR A 54 -14.21 1.58 5.00
N ASP A 55 -15.09 1.69 5.99
CA ASP A 55 -16.37 2.39 5.85
C ASP A 55 -16.22 3.90 5.74
N ARG A 56 -15.02 4.43 6.05
CA ARG A 56 -14.69 5.85 5.99
C ARG A 56 -13.65 6.19 4.93
N LEU A 57 -13.37 5.24 4.03
CA LEU A 57 -12.34 5.39 3.02
C LEU A 57 -12.90 6.09 1.78
N PHE A 58 -12.69 7.42 1.70
CA PHE A 58 -13.19 8.25 0.61
C PHE A 58 -12.03 8.84 -0.22
N PRO A 59 -12.16 8.95 -1.56
CA PRO A 59 -11.13 9.52 -2.43
C PRO A 59 -10.67 10.93 -2.02
N ASP A 60 -11.56 11.74 -1.43
CA ASP A 60 -11.29 13.15 -1.09
C ASP A 60 -11.40 13.46 0.42
N GLY A 61 -11.47 12.45 1.29
CA GLY A 61 -11.60 12.69 2.73
C GLY A 61 -10.36 13.39 3.29
N SER A 62 -10.56 14.47 4.04
CA SER A 62 -9.50 15.35 4.54
C SER A 62 -9.02 15.02 5.96
N ASP A 63 -9.69 14.10 6.66
CA ASP A 63 -9.31 13.69 8.00
C ASP A 63 -8.04 12.82 7.99
N ASN A 64 -7.31 12.84 9.10
CA ASN A 64 -6.03 12.14 9.20
C ASN A 64 -6.17 10.61 9.11
N ARG A 65 -7.28 10.05 9.58
CA ARG A 65 -7.51 8.60 9.53
C ARG A 65 -7.70 8.15 8.08
N ASN A 66 -8.47 8.88 7.27
CA ASN A 66 -8.62 8.61 5.84
C ASN A 66 -7.30 8.77 5.08
N LYS A 67 -6.49 9.79 5.39
CA LYS A 67 -5.14 9.96 4.79
C LYS A 67 -4.24 8.75 5.07
N LEU A 68 -4.19 8.29 6.31
CA LEU A 68 -3.39 7.12 6.71
C LEU A 68 -3.91 5.82 6.10
N ALA A 69 -5.22 5.63 6.05
CA ALA A 69 -5.80 4.44 5.44
C ALA A 69 -5.56 4.40 3.92
N ARG A 70 -5.72 5.53 3.21
CA ARG A 70 -5.35 5.63 1.79
C ARG A 70 -3.85 5.42 1.55
N SER A 71 -2.99 5.92 2.44
CA SER A 71 -1.54 5.72 2.31
C SER A 71 -1.14 4.27 2.55
N ALA A 72 -1.78 3.56 3.48
CA ALA A 72 -1.59 2.13 3.67
C ALA A 72 -2.05 1.34 2.43
N LEU A 73 -3.19 1.69 1.84
CA LEU A 73 -3.63 1.05 0.60
C LEU A 73 -2.67 1.34 -0.58
N LEU A 74 -2.14 2.57 -0.67
CA LEU A 74 -1.13 2.96 -1.65
C LEU A 74 0.17 2.17 -1.49
N HIS A 75 0.57 1.85 -0.27
CA HIS A 75 1.70 0.98 0.02
C HIS A 75 1.49 -0.40 -0.62
N GLU A 76 0.34 -1.03 -0.37
CA GLU A 76 0.04 -2.35 -0.94
C GLU A 76 -0.11 -2.34 -2.48
N ILE A 77 -0.68 -1.27 -3.04
CA ILE A 77 -0.75 -1.10 -4.49
C ILE A 77 0.66 -0.94 -5.09
N THR A 78 1.60 -0.35 -4.35
CA THR A 78 3.00 -0.26 -4.80
C THR A 78 3.59 -1.67 -4.97
N HIS A 79 3.33 -2.60 -4.05
CA HIS A 79 3.76 -4.00 -4.20
C HIS A 79 3.14 -4.69 -5.41
N TYR A 80 1.87 -4.43 -5.70
CA TYR A 80 1.24 -4.87 -6.93
C TYR A 80 1.96 -4.35 -8.19
N CYS A 81 2.35 -3.07 -8.21
CA CYS A 81 3.11 -2.49 -9.31
C CYS A 81 4.54 -3.02 -9.42
N GLN A 82 5.18 -3.32 -8.29
CA GLN A 82 6.50 -3.96 -8.23
C GLN A 82 6.47 -5.40 -8.78
N GLU A 83 5.43 -6.18 -8.47
CA GLU A 83 5.26 -7.51 -9.05
C GLU A 83 5.14 -7.44 -10.58
N GLN A 84 4.38 -6.49 -11.12
CA GLN A 84 4.30 -6.29 -12.57
C GLN A 84 5.64 -5.89 -13.20
N ARG A 85 6.38 -4.98 -12.57
CA ARG A 85 7.68 -4.50 -13.05
C ARG A 85 8.73 -5.63 -13.08
N ASP A 86 8.78 -6.42 -12.02
CA ASP A 86 9.87 -7.39 -11.80
C ASP A 86 9.50 -8.82 -12.26
N GLY A 87 8.20 -9.05 -12.50
CA GLY A 87 7.59 -10.35 -12.74
C GLY A 87 7.37 -11.16 -11.46
N ALA A 88 6.59 -12.24 -11.57
CA ALA A 88 6.28 -13.20 -10.50
C ALA A 88 7.49 -14.10 -10.17
N ARG A 89 8.61 -13.50 -9.77
CA ARG A 89 9.85 -14.19 -9.39
C ARG A 89 9.88 -14.40 -7.88
N ARG A 90 10.57 -15.46 -7.44
CA ARG A 90 10.85 -15.66 -6.02
C ARG A 90 11.61 -14.46 -5.48
N VAL A 91 11.01 -13.77 -4.52
CA VAL A 91 11.60 -12.59 -3.88
C VAL A 91 12.67 -13.06 -2.90
N THR A 92 13.91 -12.58 -3.09
CA THR A 92 14.98 -12.76 -2.09
C THR A 92 14.79 -11.75 -0.96
N GLU A 93 15.33 -12.01 0.22
CA GLU A 93 15.26 -11.06 1.35
C GLU A 93 15.72 -9.65 0.95
N ARG A 94 16.85 -9.53 0.23
CA ARG A 94 17.34 -8.23 -0.25
C ARG A 94 16.35 -7.54 -1.18
N MET A 95 15.74 -8.26 -2.12
CA MET A 95 14.75 -7.70 -3.03
C MET A 95 13.48 -7.27 -2.28
N TRP A 96 13.08 -8.04 -1.26
CA TRP A 96 11.96 -7.68 -0.42
C TRP A 96 12.25 -6.36 0.32
N LEU A 97 13.42 -6.23 0.94
CA LEU A 97 13.84 -4.99 1.60
C LEU A 97 13.86 -3.77 0.66
N GLU A 98 14.39 -3.93 -0.55
CA GLU A 98 14.41 -2.88 -1.57
C GLU A 98 12.97 -2.47 -1.98
N ARG A 99 12.05 -3.43 -2.04
CA ARG A 99 10.63 -3.18 -2.35
C ARG A 99 9.90 -2.46 -1.23
N GLU A 100 10.12 -2.87 0.02
CA GLU A 100 9.58 -2.19 1.20
C GLU A 100 10.05 -0.73 1.26
N ASP A 101 11.37 -0.49 1.10
CA ASP A 101 11.93 0.87 1.13
C ASP A 101 11.30 1.77 0.05
N GLU A 102 11.15 1.26 -1.18
CA GLU A 102 10.48 1.97 -2.26
C GLU A 102 8.99 2.28 -1.93
N ALA A 103 8.26 1.32 -1.36
CA ALA A 103 6.87 1.50 -0.96
C ALA A 103 6.72 2.54 0.15
N TYR A 104 7.56 2.49 1.19
CA TYR A 104 7.56 3.50 2.26
C TYR A 104 7.95 4.89 1.77
N ARG A 105 8.89 4.98 0.82
CA ARG A 105 9.27 6.25 0.19
C ARG A 105 8.08 6.88 -0.53
N LEU A 106 7.36 6.12 -1.35
CA LEU A 106 6.16 6.61 -2.04
C LEU A 106 5.03 6.96 -1.06
N GLN A 107 4.80 6.12 -0.05
CA GLN A 107 3.82 6.36 1.00
C GLN A 107 4.08 7.68 1.74
N THR A 108 5.34 7.97 2.05
CA THR A 108 5.75 9.21 2.71
C THR A 108 5.56 10.44 1.82
N VAL A 109 5.88 10.33 0.52
CA VAL A 109 5.62 11.41 -0.46
C VAL A 109 4.12 11.69 -0.55
N TYR A 110 3.29 10.64 -0.70
CA TYR A 110 1.84 10.76 -0.74
C TYR A 110 1.28 11.47 0.50
N LEU A 111 1.70 11.06 1.70
CA LEU A 111 1.25 11.66 2.95
C LEU A 111 1.61 13.15 3.04
N ARG A 112 2.82 13.54 2.63
CA ARG A 112 3.24 14.95 2.60
C ARG A 112 2.38 15.79 1.67
N GLU A 113 2.14 15.32 0.44
CA GLU A 113 1.34 16.05 -0.55
C GLU A 113 -0.11 16.23 -0.09
N HIS A 114 -0.63 15.28 0.68
CA HIS A 114 -1.98 15.34 1.24
C HIS A 114 -2.03 16.02 2.62
N GLY A 115 -0.97 16.74 3.01
CA GLY A 115 -0.94 17.56 4.22
C GLY A 115 -0.92 16.75 5.52
N SER A 116 -0.34 15.57 5.51
CA SER A 116 0.04 14.84 6.72
C SER A 116 1.52 15.08 7.04
N SER A 117 1.83 15.33 8.31
CA SER A 117 3.20 15.44 8.81
C SER A 117 3.81 14.08 9.17
N THR A 118 3.06 12.98 9.03
CA THR A 118 3.52 11.64 9.33
C THR A 118 4.65 11.25 8.37
N VAL A 119 5.80 10.91 8.95
CA VAL A 119 6.93 10.29 8.23
C VAL A 119 6.92 8.81 8.59
N LEU A 120 6.83 7.95 7.59
CA LEU A 120 6.88 6.51 7.77
C LEU A 120 8.24 6.01 7.32
N VAL A 121 8.90 5.26 8.19
CA VAL A 121 10.20 4.66 7.91
C VAL A 121 10.07 3.20 8.25
N TRP A 122 10.50 2.34 7.34
CA TRP A 122 10.65 0.92 7.65
C TRP A 122 11.67 0.76 8.77
N ARG A 123 11.26 0.19 9.92
CA ARG A 123 12.18 -0.09 11.03
C ARG A 123 12.59 -1.55 10.96
N LYS A 124 13.85 -1.75 10.59
CA LYS A 124 14.54 -3.05 10.55
C LYS A 124 14.49 -3.82 11.88
N ASP A 125 14.22 -3.13 12.98
CA ASP A 125 14.42 -3.62 14.35
C ASP A 125 13.18 -4.31 14.95
N GLN A 126 12.11 -4.53 14.19
CA GLN A 126 10.84 -5.09 14.68
C GLN A 126 10.62 -6.57 14.30
N GLU A 127 11.54 -7.20 13.56
CA GLU A 127 11.53 -8.64 13.30
C GLU A 127 12.64 -9.31 14.10
N GLY A 128 12.31 -9.60 15.37
CA GLY A 128 13.13 -10.42 16.28
C GLY A 128 12.54 -11.80 16.45
#